data_AF-A0A1H1LF37-F1
#
_entry.id   AF-A0A1H1LF37-F1
#
_cell.length_a   1.000
_cell.length_b   1.000
_cell.length_c   1.000
_cell.angle_alpha   90.00
_cell.angle_beta   90.00
_cell.angle_gamma   90.00
#
_symmetry.space_group_name_H-M   'P 1'
#
loop_
_entity.id
_entity.type
_entity.pdbx_description
1 polymer ?
#
loop_
_entity_poly.entity_id
_entity_poly.type
_entity_poly.pdbx_seq_one_letter_code
_entity_poly.pdbx_strand_id
1 'polypeptide(L)'
;MAATSTPLHRAGGERAAGWRGRLVADAAADGVGARWAAALVLAPVVVAVAVAVLFVVARSTFYTVQQEDHPVEWAQFAPCAFALVVSVLAAVRFRRSGRPGLAALMVLVAVGMLVLAGEEISWGQRVLGLATPAELRSLNHQSETNIHNIDVGVDLEDVFKVFELLLGLVAASLSLAFRSRPGRATTGFWYAVAPPLVALPGFVAIAAYRAAMLVLDIAPVVAFQETVELALYFSLALTALAFWVRAGGSRAPLPLVAAALVVVAVTVVLALMSAHSGVLPGNLPGAHAGHGG
;
A
#
# COMPACT_ATOMS: atom_id res chain seq x y z
N MET A 1 -14.04 63.72 -21.13
CA MET A 1 -14.43 63.32 -19.76
C MET A 1 -14.27 61.82 -19.64
N ALA A 2 -13.36 61.41 -18.75
CA ALA A 2 -12.83 60.05 -18.67
C ALA A 2 -13.85 59.07 -18.08
N ALA A 3 -13.83 57.85 -18.63
CA ALA A 3 -14.61 56.70 -18.19
C ALA A 3 -14.16 56.25 -16.79
N THR A 4 -15.10 56.19 -15.85
CA THR A 4 -14.93 55.55 -14.54
C THR A 4 -15.21 54.06 -14.67
N SER A 5 -14.16 53.30 -14.95
CA SER A 5 -14.17 51.84 -14.79
C SER A 5 -14.11 51.49 -13.30
N THR A 6 -15.22 51.01 -12.76
CA THR A 6 -15.26 50.36 -11.45
C THR A 6 -14.47 49.03 -11.53
N PRO A 7 -13.47 48.78 -10.68
CA PRO A 7 -12.83 47.47 -10.65
C PRO A 7 -13.79 46.49 -9.95
N LEU A 8 -14.34 45.57 -10.73
CA LEU A 8 -15.07 44.41 -10.21
C LEU A 8 -14.12 43.58 -9.34
N HIS A 9 -14.47 43.56 -8.07
CA HIS A 9 -13.94 42.78 -6.96
C HIS A 9 -13.87 41.27 -7.28
N ARG A 10 -12.88 40.81 -8.05
CA ARG A 10 -12.49 39.38 -8.11
C ARG A 10 -11.38 39.11 -7.11
N ALA A 11 -11.71 39.07 -5.83
CA ALA A 11 -10.79 38.67 -4.76
C ALA A 11 -11.48 37.89 -3.63
N GLY A 12 -12.63 37.25 -3.94
CA GLY A 12 -13.46 36.55 -2.94
C GLY A 12 -13.51 35.02 -3.06
N GLY A 13 -13.03 34.43 -4.16
CA GLY A 13 -13.22 32.99 -4.44
C GLY A 13 -12.13 32.07 -3.86
N GLU A 14 -10.96 32.60 -3.52
CA GLU A 14 -9.78 31.77 -3.17
C GLU A 14 -9.59 31.57 -1.65
N ARG A 15 -10.32 32.31 -0.81
CA ARG A 15 -10.28 32.13 0.64
C ARG A 15 -11.29 31.04 1.07
N ALA A 16 -10.74 29.92 1.53
CA ALA A 16 -11.36 28.90 2.39
C ALA A 16 -12.13 27.73 1.72
N ALA A 17 -11.54 27.06 0.74
CA ALA A 17 -11.79 25.61 0.68
C ALA A 17 -11.18 24.99 1.94
N GLY A 18 -12.00 24.62 2.94
CA GLY A 18 -11.56 23.88 4.13
C GLY A 18 -10.87 22.56 3.75
N TRP A 19 -10.26 21.85 4.71
CA TRP A 19 -9.52 20.59 4.44
C TRP A 19 -10.30 19.62 3.55
N ARG A 20 -11.59 19.45 3.83
CA ARG A 20 -12.50 18.63 3.02
C ARG A 20 -12.60 19.09 1.56
N GLY A 21 -12.72 20.39 1.32
CA GLY A 21 -12.77 20.96 -0.03
C GLY A 21 -11.46 20.70 -0.80
N ARG A 22 -10.31 20.82 -0.12
CA ARG A 22 -9.01 20.51 -0.70
C ARG A 22 -8.85 19.03 -1.03
N LEU A 23 -9.21 18.14 -0.10
CA LEU A 23 -9.20 16.70 -0.31
C LEU A 23 -10.06 16.30 -1.52
N VAL A 24 -11.26 16.86 -1.63
CA VAL A 24 -12.17 16.53 -2.74
C VAL A 24 -11.64 17.04 -4.08
N ALA A 25 -11.07 18.25 -4.12
CA ALA A 25 -10.44 18.78 -5.34
C ALA A 25 -9.22 17.96 -5.76
N ASP A 26 -8.37 17.60 -4.80
CA ASP A 26 -7.20 16.74 -4.98
C ASP A 26 -7.58 15.36 -5.53
N ALA A 27 -8.54 14.71 -4.87
CA ALA A 27 -9.10 13.43 -5.28
C ALA A 27 -9.68 13.50 -6.70
N ALA A 28 -10.42 14.56 -7.01
CA ALA A 28 -11.02 14.75 -8.32
C ALA A 28 -9.97 14.86 -9.44
N ALA A 29 -8.82 15.50 -9.17
CA ALA A 29 -7.70 15.61 -10.09
C ALA A 29 -7.08 14.24 -10.44
N ASP A 30 -7.11 13.30 -9.49
CA ASP A 30 -6.66 11.92 -9.68
C ASP A 30 -7.81 10.95 -9.97
N GLY A 31 -8.96 11.47 -10.43
CA GLY A 31 -10.06 10.64 -10.91
C GLY A 31 -10.96 10.05 -9.81
N VAL A 32 -10.78 10.40 -8.55
CA VAL A 32 -11.58 9.92 -7.43
C VAL A 32 -12.75 10.87 -7.15
N GLY A 33 -13.97 10.34 -7.12
CA GLY A 33 -15.17 11.13 -6.81
C GLY A 33 -15.27 11.50 -5.33
N ALA A 34 -15.97 12.59 -4.99
CA ALA A 34 -16.04 13.13 -3.63
C ALA A 34 -16.51 12.11 -2.56
N ARG A 35 -17.51 11.28 -2.88
CA ARG A 35 -17.99 10.21 -1.98
C ARG A 35 -16.90 9.17 -1.67
N TRP A 36 -16.11 8.82 -2.68
CA TRP A 36 -15.04 7.85 -2.57
C TRP A 36 -13.84 8.46 -1.85
N ALA A 37 -13.54 9.73 -2.07
CA ALA A 37 -12.48 10.43 -1.35
C ALA A 37 -12.70 10.38 0.17
N ALA A 38 -13.94 10.63 0.63
CA ALA A 38 -14.29 10.51 2.04
C ALA A 38 -14.19 9.07 2.55
N ALA A 39 -14.73 8.11 1.79
CA ALA A 39 -14.68 6.69 2.16
C ALA A 39 -13.23 6.17 2.27
N LEU A 40 -12.36 6.49 1.31
CA LEU A 40 -10.96 6.06 1.28
C LEU A 40 -10.16 6.64 2.44
N VAL A 41 -10.42 7.90 2.82
CA VAL A 41 -9.72 8.50 3.97
C VAL A 41 -10.16 7.87 5.30
N LEU A 42 -11.43 7.47 5.40
CA LEU A 42 -11.97 6.84 6.61
C LEU A 42 -11.71 5.33 6.67
N ALA A 43 -11.45 4.68 5.53
CA ALA A 43 -11.33 3.22 5.45
C ALA A 43 -10.29 2.64 6.41
N PRO A 44 -9.04 3.16 6.52
CA PRO A 44 -8.07 2.63 7.48
C PRO A 44 -8.53 2.75 8.93
N VAL A 45 -9.26 3.81 9.28
CA VAL A 45 -9.81 4.00 10.63
C VAL A 45 -10.92 2.98 10.89
N VAL A 46 -11.83 2.77 9.94
CA VAL A 46 -12.91 1.79 10.05
C VAL A 46 -12.33 0.37 10.18
N VAL A 47 -11.33 0.03 9.38
CA VAL A 47 -10.63 -1.27 9.45
C VAL A 47 -9.93 -1.42 10.80
N ALA A 48 -9.16 -0.42 11.25
CA ALA A 48 -8.47 -0.47 12.54
C ALA A 48 -9.46 -0.66 13.71
N VAL A 49 -10.60 0.04 13.69
CA VAL A 49 -11.65 -0.14 14.71
C VAL A 49 -12.26 -1.54 14.62
N ALA A 50 -12.57 -2.04 13.42
CA ALA A 50 -13.11 -3.38 13.25
C ALA A 50 -12.15 -4.47 13.76
N VAL A 51 -10.86 -4.33 13.45
CA VAL A 51 -9.81 -5.24 13.94
C VAL A 51 -9.63 -5.13 15.45
N ALA A 52 -9.68 -3.92 16.02
CA ALA A 52 -9.63 -3.73 17.47
C ALA A 52 -10.83 -4.36 18.19
N VAL A 53 -12.03 -4.24 17.62
CA VAL A 53 -13.23 -4.94 18.13
C VAL A 53 -13.04 -6.45 18.03
N LEU A 54 -12.50 -6.96 16.91
CA LEU A 54 -12.20 -8.38 16.75
C LEU A 54 -11.21 -8.88 17.80
N PHE A 55 -10.14 -8.11 18.06
CA PHE A 55 -9.15 -8.42 19.10
C PHE A 55 -9.78 -8.57 20.49
N VAL A 56 -10.72 -7.68 20.84
CA VAL A 56 -11.37 -7.67 22.16
C VAL A 56 -12.45 -8.76 22.27
N VAL A 57 -13.27 -8.95 21.23
CA VAL A 57 -14.46 -9.81 21.28
C VAL A 57 -14.18 -11.25 20.87
N ALA A 58 -13.24 -11.48 19.96
CA ALA A 58 -12.93 -12.80 19.40
C ALA A 58 -11.42 -12.96 19.17
N ARG A 59 -10.66 -12.92 20.27
CA ARG A 59 -9.18 -12.91 20.25
C ARG A 59 -8.56 -14.10 19.51
N SER A 60 -9.15 -15.29 19.61
CA SER A 60 -8.67 -16.47 18.85
C SER A 60 -8.81 -16.25 17.35
N THR A 61 -9.99 -15.81 16.90
CA THR A 61 -10.25 -15.47 15.49
C THR A 61 -9.32 -14.38 14.99
N PHE A 62 -9.06 -13.35 15.80
CA PHE A 62 -8.10 -12.27 15.48
C PHE A 62 -6.71 -12.82 15.14
N TYR A 63 -6.17 -13.74 15.94
CA TYR A 63 -4.87 -14.33 15.64
C TYR A 63 -4.92 -15.28 14.44
N THR A 64 -5.98 -16.07 14.30
CA THR A 64 -6.12 -17.00 13.18
C THR A 64 -6.17 -16.28 11.83
N VAL A 65 -6.92 -15.17 11.69
CA VAL A 65 -7.04 -14.50 10.39
C VAL A 65 -5.75 -13.79 9.93
N GLN A 66 -4.80 -13.59 10.85
CA GLN A 66 -3.49 -12.94 10.61
C GLN A 66 -2.34 -13.94 10.44
N GLN A 67 -2.60 -15.25 10.51
CA GLN A 67 -1.58 -16.25 10.23
C GLN A 67 -1.21 -16.24 8.73
N GLU A 68 -0.08 -16.85 8.39
CA GLU A 68 0.32 -17.05 6.99
C GLU A 68 -0.74 -17.89 6.25
N ASP A 69 -0.95 -17.63 4.97
CA ASP A 69 -2.02 -18.16 4.11
C ASP A 69 -3.45 -17.84 4.55
N HIS A 70 -3.66 -17.01 5.58
CA HIS A 70 -5.00 -16.57 6.01
C HIS A 70 -5.45 -15.27 5.34
N PRO A 71 -6.72 -14.84 5.51
CA PRO A 71 -7.31 -13.75 4.73
C PRO A 71 -6.56 -12.41 4.76
N VAL A 72 -5.82 -12.11 5.83
CA VAL A 72 -5.08 -10.84 5.94
C VAL A 72 -3.89 -10.79 4.98
N GLU A 73 -3.09 -11.85 4.92
CA GLU A 73 -1.97 -12.00 3.97
C GLU A 73 -2.44 -11.83 2.52
N TRP A 74 -3.51 -12.52 2.13
CA TRP A 74 -4.09 -12.37 0.78
C TRP A 74 -4.67 -10.98 0.53
N ALA A 75 -5.16 -10.31 1.58
CA ALA A 75 -5.62 -8.94 1.51
C ALA A 75 -4.45 -7.93 1.42
N GLN A 76 -3.23 -8.27 1.87
CA GLN A 76 -2.00 -7.52 1.63
C GLN A 76 -1.42 -7.77 0.23
N PHE A 77 -1.40 -9.03 -0.22
CA PHE A 77 -0.95 -9.42 -1.56
C PHE A 77 -1.75 -8.72 -2.66
N ALA A 78 -3.08 -8.71 -2.58
CA ALA A 78 -3.95 -8.18 -3.63
C ALA A 78 -3.68 -6.69 -4.00
N PRO A 79 -3.60 -5.72 -3.06
CA PRO A 79 -3.27 -4.34 -3.39
C PRO A 79 -1.84 -4.19 -3.93
N CYS A 80 -0.86 -4.99 -3.47
CA CYS A 80 0.49 -5.00 -4.03
C CYS A 80 0.49 -5.50 -5.49
N ALA A 81 -0.17 -6.62 -5.78
CA ALA A 81 -0.33 -7.15 -7.14
C ALA A 81 -1.08 -6.17 -8.07
N PHE A 82 -2.11 -5.51 -7.55
CA PHE A 82 -2.82 -4.47 -8.29
C PHE A 82 -1.91 -3.26 -8.59
N ALA A 83 -1.19 -2.76 -7.58
CA ALA A 83 -0.26 -1.66 -7.73
C ALA A 83 0.86 -1.98 -8.74
N LEU A 84 1.36 -3.22 -8.75
CA LEU A 84 2.31 -3.74 -9.74
C LEU A 84 1.75 -3.59 -11.16
N VAL A 85 0.58 -4.17 -11.45
CA VAL A 85 -0.03 -4.13 -12.78
C VAL A 85 -0.29 -2.69 -13.22
N VAL A 86 -0.89 -1.88 -12.34
CA VAL A 86 -1.20 -0.48 -12.66
C VAL A 86 0.04 0.36 -12.90
N SER A 87 1.13 0.12 -12.15
CA SER A 87 2.41 0.81 -12.35
C SER A 87 3.05 0.45 -13.70
N VAL A 88 2.99 -0.83 -14.11
CA VAL A 88 3.45 -1.25 -15.45
C VAL A 88 2.64 -0.54 -16.55
N LEU A 89 1.32 -0.51 -16.42
CA LEU A 89 0.44 0.18 -17.36
C LEU A 89 0.78 1.69 -17.39
N ALA A 90 0.96 2.32 -16.23
CA ALA A 90 1.32 3.73 -16.13
C ALA A 90 2.68 4.02 -16.78
N ALA A 91 3.67 3.15 -16.58
CA ALA A 91 4.99 3.26 -17.21
C ALA A 91 4.90 3.27 -18.74
N VAL A 92 4.11 2.35 -19.31
CA VAL A 92 3.86 2.30 -20.76
C VAL A 92 3.25 3.61 -21.26
N ARG A 93 2.27 4.14 -20.52
CA ARG A 93 1.55 5.37 -20.91
C ARG A 93 2.43 6.62 -20.78
N PHE A 94 3.22 6.74 -19.72
CA PHE A 94 4.19 7.83 -19.56
C PHE A 94 5.23 7.81 -20.68
N ARG A 95 5.79 6.64 -21.01
CA ARG A 95 6.74 6.47 -22.12
C ARG A 95 6.15 6.90 -23.45
N ARG A 96 4.93 6.46 -23.77
CA ARG A 96 4.21 6.85 -25.00
C ARG A 96 3.90 8.34 -25.07
N SER A 97 3.71 8.98 -23.92
CA SER A 97 3.46 10.42 -23.82
C SER A 97 4.72 11.29 -23.76
N GLY A 98 5.90 10.74 -24.07
CA GLY A 98 7.16 11.50 -24.08
C GLY A 98 7.68 11.87 -22.69
N ARG A 99 7.28 11.15 -21.63
CA ARG A 99 7.70 11.39 -20.23
C ARG A 99 8.54 10.22 -19.68
N PRO A 100 9.74 9.95 -20.24
CA PRO A 100 10.53 8.75 -19.91
C PRO A 100 10.98 8.69 -18.45
N GLY A 101 11.26 9.84 -17.81
CA GLY A 101 11.62 9.86 -16.39
C GLY A 101 10.51 9.35 -15.47
N LEU A 102 9.25 9.72 -15.74
CA LEU A 102 8.09 9.19 -15.01
C LEU A 102 7.83 7.73 -15.36
N ALA A 103 8.13 7.30 -16.59
CA ALA A 103 8.06 5.89 -16.96
C ALA A 103 9.07 5.04 -16.18
N ALA A 104 10.32 5.50 -16.05
CA ALA A 104 11.35 4.84 -15.25
C ALA A 104 10.97 4.77 -13.77
N LEU A 105 10.41 5.85 -13.21
CA LEU A 105 9.88 5.85 -11.85
C LEU A 105 8.78 4.78 -11.68
N MET A 106 7.85 4.66 -12.63
CA MET A 106 6.79 3.65 -12.56
C MET A 106 7.32 2.22 -12.73
N VAL A 107 8.41 2.01 -13.47
CA VAL A 107 9.11 0.72 -13.50
C VAL A 107 9.72 0.41 -12.13
N LEU A 108 10.36 1.38 -11.48
CA LEU A 108 10.91 1.21 -10.13
C LEU A 108 9.81 0.87 -9.12
N VAL A 109 8.66 1.58 -9.17
CA VAL A 109 7.49 1.27 -8.34
C VAL A 109 6.98 -0.13 -8.64
N ALA A 110 6.86 -0.53 -9.91
CA ALA A 110 6.43 -1.87 -10.28
C ALA A 110 7.37 -2.96 -9.70
N VAL A 111 8.68 -2.78 -9.82
CA VAL A 111 9.66 -3.72 -9.22
C VAL A 111 9.50 -3.78 -7.70
N GLY A 112 9.34 -2.64 -7.02
CA GLY A 112 9.08 -2.61 -5.58
C GLY A 112 7.80 -3.34 -5.19
N MET A 113 6.71 -3.16 -5.95
CA MET A 113 5.44 -3.85 -5.71
C MET A 113 5.52 -5.35 -6.00
N LEU A 114 6.35 -5.77 -6.96
CA LEU A 114 6.64 -7.19 -7.20
C LEU A 114 7.37 -7.81 -6.02
N VAL A 115 8.38 -7.12 -5.48
CA VAL A 115 9.11 -7.57 -4.29
C VAL A 115 8.16 -7.68 -3.10
N LEU A 116 7.40 -6.63 -2.79
CA LEU A 116 6.41 -6.69 -1.69
C LEU A 116 5.42 -7.84 -1.89
N ALA A 117 4.78 -7.93 -3.06
CA ALA A 117 3.84 -9.02 -3.34
C ALA A 117 4.49 -10.41 -3.25
N GLY A 118 5.77 -10.54 -3.61
CA GLY A 118 6.51 -11.79 -3.46
C GLY A 118 6.79 -12.12 -2.00
N GLU A 119 7.30 -11.15 -1.24
CA GLU A 119 7.58 -11.28 0.19
C GLU A 119 6.34 -11.66 1.00
N GLU A 120 5.17 -11.08 0.69
CA GLU A 120 3.89 -11.38 1.36
C GLU A 120 3.41 -12.83 1.24
N ILE A 121 3.82 -13.55 0.18
CA ILE A 121 3.38 -14.96 -0.04
C ILE A 121 4.57 -15.90 -0.09
N SER A 122 5.69 -15.49 0.51
CA SER A 122 6.95 -16.23 0.54
C SER A 122 7.33 -16.73 -0.85
N TRP A 123 7.38 -15.80 -1.81
CA TRP A 123 7.68 -16.01 -3.22
C TRP A 123 6.91 -17.17 -3.89
N GLY A 124 5.72 -17.49 -3.37
CA GLY A 124 4.92 -18.61 -3.85
C GLY A 124 5.43 -19.99 -3.44
N GLN A 125 6.27 -20.09 -2.41
CA GLN A 125 6.77 -21.35 -1.85
C GLN A 125 5.62 -22.34 -1.63
N ARG A 126 4.60 -21.90 -0.91
CA ARG A 126 3.45 -22.74 -0.54
C ARG A 126 2.54 -22.98 -1.74
N VAL A 127 2.25 -21.94 -2.53
CA VAL A 127 1.53 -22.04 -3.82
C VAL A 127 2.10 -23.14 -4.73
N LEU A 128 3.43 -23.25 -4.81
CA LEU A 128 4.13 -24.18 -5.69
C LEU A 128 4.53 -25.50 -5.02
N GLY A 129 4.20 -25.69 -3.74
CA GLY A 129 4.57 -26.90 -2.98
C GLY A 129 6.09 -27.07 -2.80
N LEU A 130 6.84 -25.96 -2.77
CA LEU A 130 8.29 -25.98 -2.66
C LEU A 130 8.73 -26.11 -1.21
N ALA A 131 9.75 -26.94 -0.98
CA ALA A 131 10.45 -26.96 0.30
C ALA A 131 11.49 -25.84 0.38
N THR A 132 11.68 -25.28 1.56
CA THR A 132 12.72 -24.27 1.80
C THR A 132 14.11 -24.90 1.68
N PRO A 133 15.03 -24.34 0.87
CA PRO A 133 16.40 -24.81 0.74
C PRO A 133 17.09 -24.91 2.10
N ALA A 134 18.00 -25.88 2.27
CA ALA A 134 18.63 -26.14 3.57
C ALA A 134 19.46 -24.95 4.05
N GLU A 135 20.15 -24.28 3.13
CA GLU A 135 20.97 -23.09 3.36
C GLU A 135 20.12 -21.89 3.81
N LEU A 136 18.89 -21.79 3.29
CA LEU A 136 17.97 -20.71 3.64
C LEU A 136 17.26 -21.00 4.97
N ARG A 137 16.88 -22.25 5.24
CA ARG A 137 16.29 -22.65 6.53
C ARG A 137 17.17 -22.34 7.74
N SER A 138 18.49 -22.41 7.60
CA SER A 138 19.39 -22.06 8.70
C SER A 138 19.49 -20.56 8.99
N LEU A 139 19.04 -19.72 8.06
CA LEU A 139 19.11 -18.26 8.17
C LEU A 139 17.73 -17.62 8.33
N ASN A 140 16.65 -18.29 7.93
CA ASN A 140 15.28 -17.78 7.95
C ASN A 140 14.53 -18.27 9.20
N HIS A 141 14.02 -17.35 10.01
CA HIS A 141 13.35 -17.63 11.29
C HIS A 141 12.11 -18.54 11.16
N GLN A 142 11.46 -18.53 10.01
CA GLN A 142 10.21 -19.25 9.77
C GLN A 142 10.40 -20.42 8.79
N SER A 143 11.63 -20.74 8.40
CA SER A 143 11.87 -21.74 7.34
C SER A 143 11.09 -21.42 6.07
N GLU A 144 11.05 -20.16 5.65
CA GLU A 144 10.37 -19.70 4.44
C GLU A 144 11.36 -19.17 3.40
N THR A 145 10.87 -18.86 2.19
CA THR A 145 11.67 -18.28 1.11
C THR A 145 11.62 -16.74 1.05
N ASN A 146 10.79 -16.10 1.86
CA ASN A 146 10.83 -14.64 2.03
C ASN A 146 12.19 -14.21 2.61
N ILE A 147 12.60 -13.01 2.21
CA ILE A 147 13.90 -12.45 2.56
C ILE A 147 13.80 -11.68 3.88
N HIS A 148 12.66 -11.06 4.18
CA HIS A 148 12.51 -10.28 5.41
C HIS A 148 12.59 -11.11 6.69
N ASN A 149 12.48 -12.44 6.64
CA ASN A 149 12.66 -13.34 7.79
C ASN A 149 14.11 -13.83 7.98
N ILE A 150 15.06 -13.35 7.17
CA ILE A 150 16.46 -13.76 7.23
C ILE A 150 17.23 -12.98 8.31
N ASP A 151 18.02 -13.68 9.11
CA ASP A 151 19.05 -13.10 9.98
C ASP A 151 20.46 -13.51 9.51
N VAL A 152 21.27 -12.52 9.18
CA VAL A 152 22.69 -12.65 8.79
C VAL A 152 23.63 -11.88 9.72
N GLY A 153 23.26 -11.75 10.99
CA GLY A 153 23.89 -10.85 11.98
C GLY A 153 23.26 -9.46 12.02
N VAL A 154 22.26 -9.23 11.15
CA VAL A 154 21.29 -8.14 11.16
C VAL A 154 19.97 -8.77 10.74
N ASP A 155 18.94 -8.59 11.56
CA ASP A 155 17.59 -9.03 11.24
C ASP A 155 17.04 -8.19 10.08
N LEU A 156 16.78 -8.83 8.94
CA LEU A 156 16.24 -8.13 7.78
C LEU A 156 14.82 -7.64 8.02
N GLU A 157 14.08 -8.22 8.96
CA GLU A 157 12.75 -7.76 9.37
C GLU A 157 12.86 -6.31 9.90
N ASP A 158 13.88 -6.03 10.71
CA ASP A 158 14.14 -4.69 11.24
C ASP A 158 14.53 -3.67 10.15
N VAL A 159 15.25 -4.13 9.12
CA VAL A 159 15.55 -3.29 7.95
C VAL A 159 14.28 -2.91 7.20
N PHE A 160 13.35 -3.87 7.02
CA PHE A 160 12.05 -3.63 6.40
C PHE A 160 11.21 -2.65 7.24
N LYS A 161 11.17 -2.81 8.57
CA LYS A 161 10.48 -1.87 9.49
C LYS A 161 10.98 -0.43 9.35
N VAL A 162 12.31 -0.24 9.23
CA VAL A 162 12.90 1.08 9.00
C VAL A 162 12.54 1.61 7.61
N PHE A 163 12.59 0.78 6.58
CA PHE A 163 12.20 1.16 5.23
C PHE A 163 10.74 1.65 5.19
N GLU A 164 9.83 0.97 5.86
CA GLU A 164 8.42 1.37 5.94
C GLU A 164 8.20 2.69 6.69
N LEU A 165 8.92 2.91 7.80
CA LEU A 165 8.91 4.20 8.50
C LEU A 165 9.31 5.32 7.56
N LEU A 166 10.43 5.16 6.85
CA LEU A 166 10.94 6.16 5.91
C LEU A 166 9.99 6.37 4.74
N LEU A 167 9.45 5.29 4.17
CA LEU A 167 8.47 5.34 3.08
C LEU A 167 7.22 6.11 3.52
N GLY A 168 6.66 5.79 4.68
CA GLY A 168 5.51 6.49 5.26
C GLY A 168 5.79 7.98 5.48
N LEU A 169 6.92 8.33 6.11
CA LEU A 169 7.30 9.72 6.36
C LEU A 169 7.50 10.52 5.07
N VAL A 170 8.23 9.96 4.10
CA VAL A 170 8.49 10.63 2.82
C VAL A 170 7.19 10.80 2.02
N ALA A 171 6.38 9.75 1.90
CA ALA A 171 5.12 9.79 1.16
C ALA A 171 4.11 10.75 1.78
N ALA A 172 3.96 10.74 3.11
CA ALA A 172 3.11 11.68 3.83
C ALA A 172 3.60 13.13 3.68
N SER A 173 4.91 13.35 3.81
CA SER A 173 5.53 14.67 3.66
C SER A 173 5.34 15.23 2.24
N LEU A 174 5.54 14.42 1.20
CA LEU A 174 5.30 14.80 -0.19
C LEU A 174 3.83 15.15 -0.44
N SER A 175 2.91 14.32 0.07
CA SER A 175 1.47 14.56 -0.01
C SER A 175 1.11 15.89 0.63
N LEU A 176 1.53 16.13 1.87
CA LEU A 176 1.22 17.37 2.58
C LEU A 176 1.90 18.58 1.93
N ALA A 177 3.17 18.49 1.56
CA ALA A 177 3.91 19.61 0.99
C ALA A 177 3.35 20.04 -0.37
N PHE A 178 3.03 19.09 -1.25
CA PHE A 178 2.75 19.40 -2.65
C PHE A 178 1.28 19.27 -3.05
N ARG A 179 0.46 18.53 -2.30
CA ARG A 179 -0.95 18.29 -2.64
C ARG A 179 -1.93 19.09 -1.79
N SER A 180 -1.59 19.40 -0.54
CA SER A 180 -2.50 20.11 0.38
C SER A 180 -2.51 21.63 0.24
N ARG A 181 -1.62 22.23 -0.57
CA ARG A 181 -1.43 23.69 -0.67
C ARG A 181 -2.11 24.27 -1.91
N PRO A 182 -3.13 25.14 -1.76
CA PRO A 182 -3.75 25.81 -2.89
C PRO A 182 -2.75 26.73 -3.60
N GLY A 183 -2.78 26.77 -4.93
CA GLY A 183 -1.95 27.67 -5.75
C GLY A 183 -0.54 27.17 -6.08
N ARG A 184 -0.08 26.03 -5.54
CA ARG A 184 1.11 25.37 -6.09
C ARG A 184 0.79 24.86 -7.49
N ALA A 185 1.71 25.09 -8.43
CA ALA A 185 1.51 24.66 -9.82
C ALA A 185 1.18 23.16 -9.87
N THR A 186 -0.05 22.85 -10.29
CA THR A 186 -0.57 21.48 -10.52
C THR A 186 0.17 20.77 -11.66
N THR A 187 1.14 21.45 -12.26
CA THR A 187 1.98 21.01 -13.37
C THR A 187 3.44 20.77 -12.95
N GLY A 188 3.82 21.03 -11.70
CA GLY A 188 5.18 20.84 -11.21
C GLY A 188 5.54 19.36 -11.02
N PHE A 189 6.82 19.00 -11.22
CA PHE A 189 7.33 17.64 -11.02
C PHE A 189 6.92 17.03 -9.67
N TRP A 190 7.10 17.79 -8.58
CA TRP A 190 6.76 17.34 -7.23
C TRP A 190 5.26 17.10 -7.02
N TYR A 191 4.39 17.87 -7.66
CA TYR A 191 2.95 17.60 -7.66
C TYR A 191 2.64 16.32 -8.44
N ALA A 192 3.35 16.10 -9.56
CA ALA A 192 3.18 14.92 -10.39
C ALA A 192 3.61 13.63 -9.69
N VAL A 193 4.65 13.67 -8.84
CA VAL A 193 5.17 12.49 -8.10
C VAL A 193 4.63 12.34 -6.68
N ALA A 194 3.98 13.36 -6.11
CA ALA A 194 3.43 13.25 -4.77
C ALA A 194 2.21 12.31 -4.73
N PRO A 195 2.09 11.44 -3.71
CA PRO A 195 0.91 10.63 -3.50
C PRO A 195 -0.35 11.49 -3.29
N PRO A 196 -1.54 11.04 -3.73
CA PRO A 196 -2.78 11.79 -3.52
C PRO A 196 -3.13 11.89 -2.04
N LEU A 197 -3.86 12.94 -1.64
CA LEU A 197 -4.26 13.13 -0.24
C LEU A 197 -5.17 12.01 0.28
N VAL A 198 -5.89 11.31 -0.60
CA VAL A 198 -6.71 10.14 -0.21
C VAL A 198 -5.87 8.94 0.23
N ALA A 199 -4.59 8.87 -0.17
CA ALA A 199 -3.65 7.85 0.28
C ALA A 199 -2.89 8.25 1.55
N LEU A 200 -3.02 9.50 2.02
CA LEU A 200 -2.30 10.00 3.17
C LEU A 200 -2.51 9.16 4.46
N PRO A 201 -3.73 8.68 4.78
CA PRO A 201 -3.95 7.98 6.05
C PRO A 201 -3.10 6.72 6.25
N GLY A 202 -2.92 5.88 5.22
CA GLY A 202 -2.07 4.69 5.33
C GLY A 202 -0.58 5.03 5.55
N PHE A 203 -0.06 6.04 4.85
CA PHE A 203 1.32 6.50 5.05
C PHE A 203 1.55 7.09 6.45
N VAL A 204 0.57 7.84 6.97
CA VAL A 204 0.63 8.37 8.33
C VAL A 204 0.50 7.23 9.36
N ALA A 205 -0.39 6.27 9.11
CA ALA A 205 -0.59 5.13 10.01
C ALA A 205 0.70 4.31 10.17
N ILE A 206 1.36 3.92 9.08
CA ILE A 206 2.61 3.15 9.16
C ILE A 206 3.75 3.95 9.78
N ALA A 207 3.90 5.23 9.42
CA ALA A 207 4.94 6.07 10.01
C ALA A 207 4.72 6.27 11.52
N ALA A 208 3.48 6.52 11.94
CA ALA A 208 3.13 6.69 13.34
C ALA A 208 3.31 5.39 14.13
N TYR A 209 2.87 4.25 13.57
CA TYR A 209 3.02 2.94 14.17
C TYR A 209 4.50 2.57 14.36
N ARG A 210 5.30 2.64 13.29
CA ARG A 210 6.73 2.31 13.36
C ARG A 210 7.48 3.26 14.29
N ALA A 211 7.18 4.55 14.27
CA ALA A 211 7.77 5.51 15.22
C ALA A 211 7.36 5.24 16.67
N ALA A 212 6.11 4.83 16.91
CA ALA A 212 5.65 4.44 18.24
C ALA A 212 6.39 3.18 18.73
N MET A 213 6.58 2.17 17.88
CA MET A 213 7.31 0.94 18.21
C MET A 213 8.79 1.15 18.54
N LEU A 214 9.40 2.26 18.13
CA LEU A 214 10.77 2.62 18.57
C LEU A 214 10.84 2.99 20.06
N VAL A 215 9.71 3.34 20.67
CA VAL A 215 9.63 3.83 22.05
C VAL A 215 8.75 2.92 22.93
N LEU A 216 7.75 2.28 22.32
CA LEU A 216 6.74 1.46 22.98
C LEU A 216 6.93 0.00 22.55
N ASP A 217 7.54 -0.80 23.42
CA ASP A 217 7.59 -2.25 23.25
C ASP A 217 6.43 -2.90 24.02
N ILE A 218 5.22 -2.83 23.43
CA ILE A 218 3.98 -3.28 24.06
C ILE A 218 3.35 -4.37 23.17
N ALA A 219 3.37 -5.62 23.63
CA ALA A 219 2.92 -6.79 22.86
C ALA A 219 1.51 -6.65 22.21
N PRO A 220 0.49 -6.07 22.89
CA PRO A 220 -0.78 -5.78 22.23
C PRO A 220 -0.70 -4.87 21.00
N VAL A 221 0.25 -3.94 20.95
CA VAL A 221 0.43 -3.00 19.83
C VAL A 221 1.09 -3.71 18.65
N VAL A 222 2.09 -4.56 18.91
CA VAL A 222 2.76 -5.41 17.90
C VAL A 222 1.75 -6.22 17.10
N ALA A 223 0.71 -6.73 17.76
CA ALA A 223 -0.31 -7.55 17.14
C ALA A 223 -1.14 -6.84 16.05
N PHE A 224 -1.07 -5.51 15.94
CA PHE A 224 -1.77 -4.74 14.90
C PHE A 224 -0.90 -4.40 13.69
N GLN A 225 0.34 -4.91 13.64
CA GLN A 225 1.28 -4.68 12.54
C GLN A 225 0.63 -4.90 11.16
N GLU A 226 0.06 -6.09 10.94
CA GLU A 226 -0.57 -6.49 9.68
C GLU A 226 -1.65 -5.50 9.21
N THR A 227 -2.42 -4.95 10.16
CA THR A 227 -3.49 -3.99 9.85
C THR A 227 -2.93 -2.66 9.32
N VAL A 228 -1.78 -2.24 9.86
CA VAL A 228 -1.14 -0.99 9.46
C VAL A 228 -0.38 -1.16 8.15
N GLU A 229 0.27 -2.31 7.93
CA GLU A 229 0.89 -2.68 6.66
C GLU A 229 -0.15 -2.78 5.53
N LEU A 230 -1.29 -3.42 5.80
CA LEU A 230 -2.42 -3.44 4.87
C LEU A 230 -2.85 -2.01 4.47
N ALA A 231 -2.93 -1.09 5.43
CA ALA A 231 -3.25 0.30 5.15
C ALA A 231 -2.19 0.99 4.27
N LEU A 232 -0.90 0.70 4.50
CA LEU A 232 0.20 1.16 3.63
C LEU A 232 0.02 0.62 2.20
N TYR A 233 -0.24 -0.67 2.02
CA TYR A 233 -0.35 -1.28 0.69
C TYR A 233 -1.56 -0.75 -0.10
N PHE A 234 -2.69 -0.51 0.57
CA PHE A 234 -3.80 0.22 -0.03
C PHE A 234 -3.42 1.65 -0.46
N SER A 235 -2.66 2.37 0.37
CA SER A 235 -2.16 3.71 0.02
C SER A 235 -1.20 3.70 -1.17
N LEU A 236 -0.35 2.67 -1.30
CA LEU A 236 0.52 2.47 -2.45
C LEU A 236 -0.29 2.16 -3.73
N ALA A 237 -1.32 1.31 -3.62
CA ALA A 237 -2.24 1.00 -4.72
C ALA A 237 -3.02 2.25 -5.19
N LEU A 238 -3.52 3.08 -4.26
CA LEU A 238 -4.16 4.36 -4.58
C LEU A 238 -3.18 5.32 -5.28
N THR A 239 -1.92 5.31 -4.86
CA THR A 239 -0.87 6.13 -5.46
C THR A 239 -0.55 5.69 -6.89
N ALA A 240 -0.41 4.38 -7.13
CA ALA A 240 -0.24 3.81 -8.48
C ALA A 240 -1.43 4.16 -9.40
N LEU A 241 -2.65 4.07 -8.88
CA LEU A 241 -3.86 4.48 -9.61
C LEU A 241 -3.85 5.96 -9.98
N ALA A 242 -3.46 6.84 -9.05
CA ALA A 242 -3.32 8.26 -9.33
C ALA A 242 -2.29 8.52 -10.45
N PHE A 243 -1.15 7.81 -10.43
CA PHE A 243 -0.16 7.91 -11.49
C PHE A 243 -0.67 7.49 -12.85
N TRP A 244 -1.44 6.40 -12.91
CA TRP A 244 -2.10 5.97 -14.14
C TRP A 244 -3.03 7.05 -14.71
N VAL A 245 -3.84 7.69 -13.85
CA VAL A 245 -4.74 8.78 -14.27
C VAL A 245 -3.94 9.96 -14.83
N ARG A 246 -2.88 10.38 -14.12
CA ARG A 246 -1.96 11.48 -14.52
C ARG A 246 -1.20 11.17 -15.82
N ALA A 247 -1.02 9.90 -16.17
CA ALA A 247 -0.36 9.49 -17.41
C ALA A 247 -1.22 9.71 -18.67
N GLY A 248 -2.53 9.97 -18.55
CA GLY A 248 -3.33 10.47 -19.69
C GLY A 248 -4.80 10.07 -19.73
N GLY A 249 -5.45 9.78 -18.61
CA GLY A 249 -6.92 9.91 -18.44
C GLY A 249 -7.84 8.81 -19.00
N SER A 250 -8.48 8.05 -18.10
CA SER A 250 -9.93 8.03 -17.84
C SER A 250 -10.16 7.38 -16.46
N ARG A 251 -11.30 7.62 -15.79
CA ARG A 251 -11.58 7.13 -14.41
C ARG A 251 -11.80 5.62 -14.31
N ALA A 252 -12.25 5.00 -15.40
CA ALA A 252 -12.44 3.56 -15.50
C ALA A 252 -12.15 3.13 -16.95
N PRO A 253 -10.89 3.20 -17.40
CA PRO A 253 -10.53 2.56 -18.65
C PRO A 253 -10.63 1.06 -18.39
N LEU A 254 -11.30 0.32 -19.29
CA LEU A 254 -11.45 -1.14 -19.29
C LEU A 254 -10.20 -1.89 -18.75
N PRO A 255 -8.95 -1.49 -19.08
CA PRO A 255 -7.72 -2.04 -18.47
C PRO A 255 -7.67 -2.08 -16.94
N LEU A 256 -8.17 -1.07 -16.22
CA LEU A 256 -8.12 -1.06 -14.75
C LEU A 256 -9.14 -2.02 -14.14
N VAL A 257 -10.33 -2.10 -14.73
CA VAL A 257 -11.35 -3.07 -14.30
C VAL A 257 -10.85 -4.47 -14.58
N ALA A 258 -10.29 -4.71 -15.77
CA ALA A 258 -9.67 -5.98 -16.11
C ALA A 258 -8.51 -6.32 -15.16
N ALA A 259 -7.63 -5.37 -14.85
CA ALA A 259 -6.54 -5.57 -13.89
C ALA A 259 -7.06 -5.96 -12.50
N ALA A 260 -8.08 -5.26 -11.99
CA ALA A 260 -8.69 -5.59 -10.70
C ALA A 260 -9.32 -6.99 -10.71
N LEU A 261 -10.08 -7.35 -11.75
CA LEU A 261 -10.70 -8.66 -11.88
C LEU A 261 -9.66 -9.78 -12.00
N VAL A 262 -8.61 -9.57 -12.79
CA VAL A 262 -7.51 -10.53 -12.93
C VAL A 262 -6.77 -10.69 -11.61
N VAL A 263 -6.45 -9.61 -10.91
CA VAL A 263 -5.80 -9.69 -9.59
C VAL A 263 -6.66 -10.46 -8.61
N VAL A 264 -7.96 -10.17 -8.52
CA VAL A 264 -8.87 -10.93 -7.64
C VAL A 264 -8.90 -12.41 -8.02
N ALA A 265 -9.02 -12.73 -9.31
CA ALA A 265 -9.03 -14.12 -9.76
C ALA A 265 -7.70 -14.83 -9.44
N VAL A 266 -6.57 -14.18 -9.68
CA VAL A 266 -5.23 -14.70 -9.37
C VAL A 266 -5.09 -14.90 -7.86
N THR A 267 -5.41 -13.90 -7.03
CA THR A 267 -5.37 -14.01 -5.56
C THR A 267 -6.19 -15.21 -5.08
N VAL A 268 -7.41 -15.40 -5.57
CA VAL A 268 -8.26 -16.54 -5.21
C VAL A 268 -7.62 -17.87 -5.63
N VAL A 269 -7.11 -17.95 -6.86
CA VAL A 269 -6.46 -19.18 -7.36
C VAL A 269 -5.22 -19.51 -6.54
N LEU A 270 -4.36 -18.53 -6.28
CA LEU A 270 -3.14 -18.71 -5.49
C LEU A 270 -3.46 -19.13 -4.04
N ALA A 271 -4.47 -18.52 -3.42
CA ALA A 271 -4.94 -18.91 -2.09
C ALA A 271 -5.43 -20.36 -2.04
N LEU A 272 -6.21 -20.77 -3.03
CA LEU A 272 -6.69 -22.16 -3.13
C LEU A 272 -5.53 -23.14 -3.39
N MET A 273 -4.55 -22.76 -4.20
CA MET A 273 -3.35 -23.57 -4.43
C MET A 273 -2.52 -23.72 -3.15
N SER A 274 -2.29 -22.62 -2.42
CA SER A 274 -1.56 -22.64 -1.16
C SER A 274 -2.23 -23.57 -0.14
N ALA A 275 -3.56 -23.44 0.02
CA ALA A 275 -4.36 -24.30 0.89
C ALA A 275 -4.34 -25.79 0.49
N HIS A 276 -4.10 -26.10 -0.79
CA HIS A 276 -4.04 -27.47 -1.30
C HIS A 276 -2.62 -28.07 -1.32
N SER A 277 -1.58 -27.25 -1.16
CA SER A 277 -0.18 -27.65 -1.29
C SER A 277 0.28 -28.65 -0.24
N GLY A 278 -0.35 -28.64 0.95
CA GLY A 278 0.07 -29.42 2.10
C GLY A 278 1.36 -28.93 2.77
N VAL A 279 1.97 -27.84 2.28
CA VAL A 279 3.11 -27.17 2.91
C VAL A 279 2.58 -26.27 4.01
N LEU A 280 2.98 -26.52 5.26
CA LEU A 280 2.56 -25.71 6.40
C LEU A 280 3.43 -24.46 6.52
N PRO A 281 2.84 -23.26 6.72
CA PRO A 281 3.61 -22.08 7.06
C PRO A 281 4.42 -22.24 8.34
N GLY A 282 5.57 -21.56 8.39
CA GLY A 282 6.54 -21.68 9.47
C GLY A 282 6.02 -21.25 10.83
N ASN A 283 5.11 -20.27 10.85
CA ASN A 283 4.55 -19.69 12.06
C ASN A 283 3.31 -20.44 12.62
N LEU A 284 2.93 -21.59 12.03
CA LEU A 284 1.86 -22.43 12.58
C LEU A 284 2.32 -23.22 13.80
N PRO A 285 1.48 -23.34 14.85
CA PRO A 285 1.76 -24.23 15.98
C PRO A 285 1.94 -25.68 15.50
N GLY A 286 3.16 -26.20 15.59
CA GLY A 286 3.50 -27.58 15.20
C GLY A 286 4.31 -27.73 13.91
N ALA A 287 4.62 -26.65 13.18
CA ALA A 287 5.44 -26.69 11.97
C ALA A 287 6.85 -27.29 12.19
N HIS A 288 7.38 -27.18 13.41
CA HIS A 288 8.69 -27.73 13.79
C HIS A 288 8.64 -29.16 14.37
N ALA A 289 7.46 -29.78 14.52
CA ALA A 289 7.33 -31.09 15.18
C ALA A 289 7.69 -32.30 14.29
N GLY A 290 8.11 -32.08 13.04
CA GLY A 290 8.24 -33.15 12.04
C GLY A 290 9.64 -33.69 11.75
N HIS A 291 10.73 -33.14 12.31
CA HIS A 291 12.11 -33.53 11.95
C HIS A 291 12.97 -33.93 13.15
N GLY A 292 12.45 -34.87 13.94
CA GLY A 292 13.22 -35.64 14.91
C GLY A 292 12.87 -37.12 14.78
N GLY A 293 13.53 -37.81 13.86
CA GLY A 293 13.41 -39.26 13.63
C GLY A 293 14.66 -39.78 12.95
#